data_AF-A0A0S2M1Y2-F1
#
_entry.id   AF-A0A0S2M1Y2-F1
#
_cell.length_a   1.000
_cell.length_b   1.000
_cell.length_c   1.000
_cell.angle_alpha   90.00
_cell.angle_beta   90.00
_cell.angle_gamma   90.00
#
_symmetry.space_group_name_H-M   'P 1'
#
loop_
_entity.id
_entity.type
_entity.pdbx_description
1 polymer ?
#
loop_
_entity_poly.entity_id
_entity_poly.type
_entity_poly.pdbx_seq_one_letter_code
_entity_poly.pdbx_strand_id
1 'polypeptide(L)'
;MSSRLHGADPDELREFARALDHAHSELRRINTELSQRISGDLRWEGPDAFVFKHAWRSSYSPVITQTAAMLEETAVRIKAQAAEQESASA
;
A
#
# COMPACT_ATOMS: atom_id res chain seq x y z
N MET A 1 -39.81 -7.37 1.65
CA MET A 1 -38.76 -8.21 2.28
C MET A 1 -37.93 -7.28 3.15
N SER A 2 -38.26 -7.28 4.44
CA SER A 2 -37.60 -6.62 5.59
C SER A 2 -36.08 -6.76 5.58
N SER A 3 -35.22 -5.87 6.10
CA SER A 3 -35.31 -4.56 6.75
C SER A 3 -33.85 -4.16 7.06
N ARG A 4 -33.41 -2.95 6.69
CA ARG A 4 -32.42 -2.14 7.45
C ARG A 4 -30.93 -2.59 7.47
N LEU A 5 -30.24 -2.60 6.33
CA LEU A 5 -28.78 -2.34 6.30
C LEU A 5 -28.57 -0.83 6.13
N HIS A 6 -28.40 -0.08 7.22
CA HIS A 6 -27.97 1.33 7.16
C HIS A 6 -26.42 1.45 7.19
N GLY A 7 -25.68 0.32 7.12
CA GLY A 7 -24.22 0.24 7.08
C GLY A 7 -23.68 -0.17 5.69
N ALA A 8 -22.37 0.00 5.48
CA ALA A 8 -21.67 -0.44 4.27
C ALA A 8 -21.69 -1.98 4.13
N ASP A 9 -21.76 -2.49 2.91
CA ASP A 9 -21.79 -3.93 2.62
C ASP A 9 -20.46 -4.61 3.04
N PRO A 10 -20.49 -5.60 3.96
CA PRO A 10 -19.28 -6.31 4.41
C PRO A 10 -18.46 -6.95 3.29
N ASP A 11 -19.10 -7.43 2.22
CA ASP A 11 -18.41 -8.07 1.11
C ASP A 11 -17.71 -7.03 0.21
N GLU A 12 -18.33 -5.88 -0.02
CA GLU A 12 -17.70 -4.74 -0.70
C GLU A 12 -16.51 -4.21 0.10
N LEU A 13 -16.64 -4.11 1.44
CA LEU A 13 -15.53 -3.72 2.32
C LEU A 13 -14.35 -4.70 2.21
N ARG A 14 -14.62 -6.00 2.18
CA ARG A 14 -13.56 -7.01 1.99
C ARG A 14 -12.90 -6.92 0.64
N GLU A 15 -13.67 -6.68 -0.42
CA GLU A 15 -13.12 -6.51 -1.76
C GLU A 15 -12.20 -5.29 -1.81
N PHE A 16 -12.64 -4.18 -1.24
CA PHE A 16 -11.82 -2.98 -1.18
C PHE A 16 -10.54 -3.20 -0.36
N ALA A 17 -10.63 -3.88 0.80
CA ALA A 17 -9.44 -4.25 1.57
C ALA A 17 -8.45 -5.13 0.78
N ARG A 18 -8.95 -6.09 -0.02
CA ARG A 18 -8.09 -6.90 -0.91
C ARG A 18 -7.41 -6.06 -1.99
N ALA A 19 -8.09 -5.06 -2.54
CA ALA A 19 -7.51 -4.15 -3.51
C ALA A 19 -6.37 -3.30 -2.90
N LEU A 20 -6.58 -2.81 -1.68
CA LEU A 20 -5.53 -2.11 -0.91
C LEU A 20 -4.36 -3.05 -0.59
N ASP A 21 -4.65 -4.31 -0.25
CA ASP A 21 -3.62 -5.32 -0.01
C ASP A 21 -2.71 -5.54 -1.21
N HIS A 22 -3.33 -5.70 -2.37
CA HIS A 22 -2.61 -5.86 -3.62
C HIS A 22 -1.76 -4.61 -3.94
N ALA A 23 -2.34 -3.42 -3.79
CA ALA A 23 -1.65 -2.17 -4.09
C ALA A 23 -0.42 -1.93 -3.19
N HIS A 24 -0.51 -2.17 -1.88
CA HIS A 24 0.65 -2.00 -0.99
C HIS A 24 1.76 -3.00 -1.29
N SER A 25 1.39 -4.25 -1.62
CA SER A 25 2.35 -5.29 -1.98
C SER A 25 3.11 -4.92 -3.25
N GLU A 26 2.41 -4.44 -4.27
CA GLU A 26 3.03 -3.97 -5.51
C GLU A 26 3.94 -2.76 -5.29
N LEU A 27 3.55 -1.78 -4.47
CA LEU A 27 4.42 -0.65 -4.12
C LEU A 27 5.71 -1.11 -3.43
N ARG A 28 5.63 -2.06 -2.49
CA ARG A 28 6.81 -2.62 -1.82
C ARG A 28 7.72 -3.36 -2.81
N ARG A 29 7.12 -4.14 -3.72
CA ARG A 29 7.84 -4.88 -4.77
C ARG A 29 8.59 -3.91 -5.69
N ILE A 30 7.90 -2.90 -6.21
CA ILE A 30 8.49 -1.88 -7.10
C ILE A 30 9.59 -1.10 -6.37
N ASN A 31 9.37 -0.67 -5.13
CA ASN A 31 10.37 0.06 -4.36
C ASN A 31 11.66 -0.75 -4.18
N THR A 32 11.51 -2.05 -3.90
CA THR A 32 12.63 -2.98 -3.74
C THR A 32 13.38 -3.17 -5.06
N GLU A 33 12.67 -3.44 -6.15
CA GLU A 33 13.25 -3.62 -7.48
C GLU A 33 14.00 -2.37 -7.94
N LEU A 34 13.39 -1.19 -7.81
CA LEU A 34 14.04 0.07 -8.16
C LEU A 34 15.26 0.35 -7.29
N SER A 35 15.16 0.13 -5.97
CA SER A 35 16.30 0.34 -5.05
C SER A 35 17.49 -0.55 -5.40
N GLN A 36 17.25 -1.80 -5.78
CA GLN A 36 18.28 -2.74 -6.23
C GLN A 36 18.92 -2.26 -7.54
N ARG A 37 18.11 -1.94 -8.57
CA ARG A 37 18.61 -1.44 -9.86
C ARG A 37 19.41 -0.14 -9.73
N ILE A 38 18.93 0.80 -8.89
CA ILE A 38 19.55 2.11 -8.67
C ILE A 38 20.86 1.98 -7.88
N SER A 39 20.93 1.07 -6.90
CA SER A 39 22.12 0.92 -6.06
C SER A 39 23.16 -0.05 -6.60
N GLY A 40 22.76 -1.05 -7.40
CA GLY A 40 23.63 -2.13 -7.86
C GLY A 40 23.98 -2.06 -9.35
N ASP A 41 23.01 -2.33 -10.21
CA ASP A 41 23.26 -2.79 -11.58
C ASP A 41 23.65 -1.69 -12.59
N LEU A 42 23.46 -0.42 -12.22
CA LEU A 42 23.75 0.71 -13.11
C LEU A 42 25.20 1.16 -12.94
N ARG A 43 26.02 0.97 -13.99
CA ARG A 43 27.31 1.68 -14.21
C ARG A 43 27.08 3.15 -14.57
N TRP A 44 26.20 3.81 -13.82
CA TRP A 44 25.91 5.23 -13.93
C TRP A 44 26.62 5.94 -12.78
N GLU A 45 27.63 6.73 -13.15
CA GLU A 45 28.55 7.44 -12.26
C GLU A 45 28.58 8.93 -12.62
N GLY A 46 29.14 9.74 -11.73
CA GLY A 46 29.22 11.19 -11.88
C GLY A 46 28.25 11.96 -10.97
N PRO A 47 28.28 13.30 -11.02
CA PRO A 47 27.54 14.17 -10.11
C PRO A 47 26.02 13.92 -10.13
N ASP A 48 25.43 13.76 -11.32
CA ASP A 48 23.98 13.53 -11.45
C ASP A 48 23.57 12.18 -10.88
N ALA A 49 24.37 11.14 -11.12
CA ALA A 49 24.15 9.82 -10.54
C ALA A 49 24.19 9.87 -9.01
N PHE A 50 25.14 10.64 -8.44
CA PHE A 50 25.24 10.84 -7.00
C PHE A 50 23.99 11.55 -6.45
N VAL A 51 23.59 12.67 -7.06
CA VAL A 51 22.42 13.46 -6.64
C VAL A 51 21.15 12.60 -6.71
N PHE A 52 20.94 11.88 -7.81
CA PHE A 52 19.76 11.03 -7.97
C PHE A 52 19.75 9.87 -6.97
N LYS A 53 20.87 9.13 -6.82
CA LYS A 53 20.97 8.02 -5.85
C LYS A 53 20.74 8.52 -4.42
N HIS A 54 21.18 9.74 -4.10
CA HIS A 54 20.91 10.37 -2.83
C HIS A 54 19.42 10.71 -2.67
N ALA A 55 18.81 11.42 -3.63
CA ALA A 55 17.40 11.78 -3.61
C ALA A 55 16.47 10.55 -3.56
N TRP A 56 16.83 9.46 -4.25
CA TRP A 56 16.13 8.19 -4.17
C TRP A 56 16.05 7.67 -2.73
N ARG A 57 17.18 7.65 -2.02
CA ARG A 57 17.29 7.14 -0.66
C ARG A 57 16.64 8.07 0.38
N SER A 58 16.78 9.38 0.21
CA SER A 58 16.32 10.36 1.19
C SER A 58 14.89 10.83 1.00
N SER A 59 14.32 10.71 -0.21
CA SER A 59 13.00 11.25 -0.52
C SER A 59 12.08 10.25 -1.22
N TYR A 60 12.50 9.65 -2.34
CA TYR A 60 11.56 8.90 -3.20
C TYR A 60 11.16 7.54 -2.60
N SER A 61 12.12 6.70 -2.23
CA SER A 61 11.85 5.39 -1.59
C SER A 61 11.08 5.54 -0.26
N PRO A 62 11.41 6.49 0.61
CA PRO A 62 10.62 6.77 1.82
C PRO A 62 9.14 7.06 1.53
N VAL A 63 8.82 7.88 0.52
CA VAL A 63 7.43 8.21 0.16
C VAL A 63 6.67 6.96 -0.31
N ILE A 64 7.29 6.12 -1.14
CA ILE A 64 6.67 4.86 -1.59
C ILE A 64 6.41 3.93 -0.39
N THR A 65 7.39 3.83 0.52
CA THR A 65 7.30 2.99 1.73
C THR A 65 6.20 3.47 2.68
N GLN A 66 6.12 4.78 2.91
CA GLN A 66 5.08 5.41 3.73
C GLN A 66 3.69 5.17 3.12
N THR A 67 3.57 5.29 1.80
CA THR A 67 2.31 5.05 1.08
C THR A 67 1.87 3.60 1.19
N ALA A 68 2.80 2.64 1.00
CA ALA A 68 2.50 1.23 1.17
C ALA A 68 2.02 0.91 2.61
N ALA A 69 2.70 1.46 3.62
CA ALA A 69 2.31 1.29 5.02
C ALA A 69 0.91 1.87 5.31
N MET A 70 0.58 3.03 4.75
CA MET A 70 -0.76 3.63 4.88
C MET A 70 -1.85 2.75 4.24
N LEU A 71 -1.58 2.19 3.06
CA LEU A 71 -2.53 1.30 2.38
C LEU A 71 -2.72 -0.01 3.16
N GLU A 72 -1.65 -0.60 3.70
CA GLU A 72 -1.69 -1.78 4.56
C GLU A 72 -2.52 -1.52 5.83
N GLU A 73 -2.25 -0.43 6.54
CA GLU A 73 -2.99 -0.05 7.74
C GLU A 73 -4.47 0.18 7.43
N THR A 74 -4.77 0.82 6.30
CA THR A 74 -6.15 1.06 5.85
C THR A 74 -6.86 -0.25 5.53
N ALA A 75 -6.19 -1.19 4.86
CA ALA A 75 -6.73 -2.52 4.58
C ALA A 75 -7.08 -3.28 5.87
N VAL A 76 -6.21 -3.21 6.89
CA VAL A 76 -6.46 -3.82 8.21
C VAL A 76 -7.69 -3.21 8.88
N ARG A 77 -7.81 -1.88 8.88
CA ARG A 77 -8.97 -1.19 9.47
C ARG A 77 -10.27 -1.56 8.78
N ILE A 78 -10.29 -1.61 7.44
CA ILE A 78 -11.49 -1.96 6.66
C ILE A 78 -11.92 -3.41 6.91
N LYS A 79 -10.97 -4.35 7.03
CA LYS A 79 -11.28 -5.74 7.40
C LYS A 79 -11.94 -5.83 8.79
N ALA A 80 -11.44 -5.05 9.75
CA ALA A 80 -12.05 -4.97 11.08
C ALA A 80 -13.48 -4.41 11.00
N GLN A 81 -13.70 -3.32 10.25
CA GLN A 81 -15.02 -2.75 10.02
C GLN A 81 -15.99 -3.75 9.38
N ALA A 82 -15.55 -4.53 8.39
CA ALA A 82 -16.37 -5.56 7.77
C ALA A 82 -16.83 -6.63 8.78
N ALA A 83 -15.90 -7.09 9.64
CA ALA A 83 -16.21 -8.06 10.69
C ALA A 83 -17.19 -7.49 11.74
N GLU A 84 -17.04 -6.22 12.11
CA GLU A 84 -17.96 -5.53 13.02
C GLU A 84 -19.37 -5.44 12.43
N GLN A 85 -19.51 -5.07 11.15
CA GLN A 85 -20.81 -4.97 10.48
C GLN A 85 -21.56 -6.32 10.43
N GLU A 86 -20.84 -7.42 10.20
CA GLU A 86 -21.44 -8.76 10.26
C GLU A 86 -21.89 -9.11 11.66
N SER A 87 -21.06 -8.86 12.67
CA SER A 87 -21.40 -9.16 14.07
C SER A 87 -22.60 -8.36 14.58
N ALA A 88 -22.78 -7.13 14.09
CA ALA A 88 -23.89 -6.26 14.46
C ALA A 88 -25.20 -6.60 13.71
N SER A 89 -25.10 -7.29 12.57
CA SER A 89 -26.23 -7.67 11.73
C SER A 89 -26.71 -9.11 11.95
N ALA A 90 -25.93 -9.92 12.68
CA ALA A 90 -26.25 -11.29 13.08
C ALA A 90 -27.12 -11.33 14.35
#